data_AF-A0A0B7NAT0-F1
#
_entry.id   AF-A0A0B7NAT0-F1
#
_cell.length_a   1.000
_cell.length_b   1.000
_cell.length_c   1.000
_cell.angle_alpha   90.00
_cell.angle_beta   90.00
_cell.angle_gamma   90.00
#
_symmetry.space_group_name_H-M   'P 1'
#
loop_
_entity.id
_entity.type
_entity.pdbx_description
1 polymer ?
#
loop_
_entity_poly.entity_id
_entity_poly.type
_entity_poly.pdbx_seq_one_letter_code
_entity_poly.pdbx_strand_id
1 'polypeptide(L)'
;MLDIFGEKLLTEVYLQQFDLWVDGCPSFHDEETTSIQKIVNDYVQKRTTLKVANHKLCSLVLEMDSIKTGAVNAIRRLMEKLPLVQPLKGCKSKNELWNTYVDPLLDSLLSNLENGVHLRWTNLNGTEQGSERPDSVISVIMQSDWGKTLGYGEAKIAEPTDNKFIMLAWDLCRLGHFSKETINTTNNKSSISFQVKDSLS
;
A
#
# COMPACT_ATOMS: atom_id res chain seq x y z
N MET A 1 4.68 -12.03 28.30
CA MET A 1 3.31 -11.82 27.80
C MET A 1 3.23 -10.34 27.48
N LEU A 2 3.24 -9.99 26.20
CA LEU A 2 3.40 -8.63 25.71
C LEU A 2 2.00 -7.98 25.72
N ASP A 3 1.80 -7.03 26.63
CA ASP A 3 0.53 -6.31 26.85
C ASP A 3 0.31 -5.33 25.69
N ILE A 4 0.01 -5.85 24.50
CA ILE A 4 0.24 -5.11 23.25
C ILE A 4 -0.86 -4.11 22.92
N PHE A 5 -2.15 -4.35 23.19
CA PHE A 5 -3.19 -3.31 23.07
C PHE A 5 -4.39 -3.70 23.92
N GLY A 6 -4.63 -3.00 25.03
CA GLY A 6 -5.85 -3.19 25.82
C GLY A 6 -7.10 -2.76 25.03
N GLU A 7 -8.22 -3.44 25.26
CA GLU A 7 -9.52 -3.19 24.60
C GLU A 7 -9.88 -1.70 24.55
N LYS A 8 -9.59 -0.97 25.62
CA LYS A 8 -9.83 0.47 25.72
C LYS A 8 -8.99 1.28 24.74
N LEU A 9 -7.69 0.98 24.60
CA LEU A 9 -6.80 1.66 23.66
C LEU A 9 -7.16 1.31 22.21
N LEU A 10 -7.54 0.05 21.96
CA LEU A 10 -8.01 -0.38 20.64
C LEU A 10 -9.32 0.34 20.25
N THR A 11 -10.23 0.51 21.21
CA THR A 11 -11.49 1.23 21.02
C THR A 11 -11.25 2.73 20.83
N GLU A 12 -10.33 3.34 21.57
CA GLU A 12 -9.95 4.75 21.39
C GLU A 12 -9.29 5.00 20.03
N VAL A 13 -8.38 4.12 19.59
CA VAL A 13 -7.76 4.20 18.25
C VAL A 13 -8.79 3.97 17.16
N TYR A 14 -9.69 2.99 17.33
CA TYR A 14 -10.80 2.74 16.40
C TYR A 14 -11.70 3.97 16.28
N LEU A 15 -12.19 4.53 17.39
CA LEU A 15 -13.08 5.69 17.38
C LEU A 15 -12.39 6.97 16.88
N GLN A 16 -11.12 7.20 17.21
CA GLN A 16 -10.37 8.38 16.73
C GLN A 16 -9.98 8.30 15.26
N GLN A 17 -9.83 7.09 14.69
CA GLN A 17 -9.47 6.91 13.29
C GLN A 17 -10.68 6.68 12.38
N PHE A 18 -11.83 6.21 12.90
CA PHE A 18 -13.03 5.96 12.11
C PHE A 18 -13.56 7.26 11.48
N ASP A 19 -13.63 8.35 12.25
CA ASP A 19 -14.09 9.65 11.73
C ASP A 19 -13.10 10.23 10.70
N LEU A 20 -11.79 9.95 10.81
CA LEU A 20 -10.78 10.39 9.84
C LEU A 20 -10.84 9.62 8.51
N TRP A 21 -11.33 8.38 8.52
CA TRP A 21 -11.37 7.51 7.34
C TRP A 21 -12.74 7.46 6.67
N VAL A 22 -13.82 7.76 7.40
CA VAL A 22 -15.21 7.68 6.90
C VAL A 22 -15.76 9.04 6.47
N ASP A 23 -15.39 10.14 7.12
CA ASP A 23 -15.90 11.49 6.77
C ASP A 23 -15.00 12.28 5.81
N GLY A 24 -13.88 11.69 5.38
CA GLY A 24 -12.86 12.36 4.56
C GLY A 24 -12.32 11.56 3.38
N CYS A 25 -12.75 10.32 3.16
CA CYS A 25 -12.37 9.58 1.95
C CYS A 25 -13.31 9.98 0.81
N PRO A 26 -12.84 10.77 -0.18
CA PRO A 26 -13.72 11.26 -1.23
C PRO A 26 -14.23 10.06 -2.04
N SER A 27 -15.54 9.81 -1.94
CA SER A 27 -16.17 8.71 -2.66
C SER A 27 -16.20 9.00 -4.15
N PHE A 28 -15.94 7.98 -4.96
CA PHE A 28 -16.17 8.08 -6.39
C PHE A 28 -17.67 8.23 -6.64
N HIS A 29 -18.04 9.22 -7.45
CA HIS A 29 -19.38 9.32 -7.98
C HIS A 29 -19.65 8.14 -8.91
N ASP A 30 -20.92 7.78 -9.08
CA ASP A 30 -21.32 6.67 -9.95
C ASP A 30 -20.82 6.87 -11.38
N GLU A 31 -20.80 8.11 -11.88
CA GLU A 31 -20.29 8.47 -13.20
C GLU A 31 -18.78 8.24 -13.34
N GLU A 32 -18.00 8.58 -12.30
CA GLU A 32 -16.55 8.36 -12.24
C GLU A 32 -16.26 6.85 -12.25
N THR A 33 -16.94 6.10 -11.38
CA THR A 33 -16.81 4.64 -11.28
C THR A 33 -17.18 3.96 -12.59
N THR A 34 -18.30 4.36 -13.20
CA THR A 34 -18.77 3.83 -14.48
C THR A 34 -17.76 4.12 -15.60
N SER A 35 -17.19 5.33 -15.61
CA SER A 35 -16.19 5.72 -16.60
C SER A 35 -14.90 4.90 -16.48
N ILE A 36 -14.38 4.76 -15.26
CA ILE A 36 -13.20 3.93 -14.96
C ILE A 36 -13.47 2.48 -15.40
N GLN A 37 -14.59 1.91 -14.96
CA GLN A 37 -14.97 0.53 -15.27
C GLN A 37 -15.08 0.31 -16.78
N LYS A 38 -15.68 1.24 -17.51
CA LYS A 38 -15.79 1.17 -18.97
C LYS A 38 -14.43 1.15 -19.64
N ILE A 39 -13.51 2.04 -19.23
CA ILE A 39 -12.16 2.12 -19.80
C ILE A 39 -11.39 0.82 -19.54
N VAL A 40 -11.43 0.30 -18.31
CA VAL A 40 -10.77 -0.96 -17.95
C VAL A 40 -11.36 -2.12 -18.72
N ASN A 41 -12.69 -2.22 -18.81
CA ASN A 41 -13.37 -3.28 -19.55
C ASN A 41 -13.04 -3.25 -21.05
N ASP A 42 -13.02 -2.07 -21.67
CA ASP A 42 -12.63 -1.93 -23.07
C ASP A 42 -11.20 -2.42 -23.31
N TYR A 43 -10.29 -2.18 -22.37
CA TYR A 43 -8.91 -2.68 -22.45
C TYR A 43 -8.83 -4.20 -22.28
N VAL A 44 -9.43 -4.74 -21.21
CA VAL A 44 -9.41 -6.18 -20.90
C VAL A 44 -10.07 -7.00 -22.02
N GLN A 45 -11.16 -6.49 -22.60
CA GLN A 45 -11.85 -7.12 -23.74
C GLN A 45 -11.17 -6.86 -25.09
N LYS A 46 -9.98 -6.23 -25.11
CA LYS A 46 -9.19 -5.92 -26.31
C LYS A 46 -9.93 -5.04 -27.33
N ARG A 47 -10.91 -4.24 -26.88
CA ARG A 47 -11.61 -3.24 -27.70
C ARG A 47 -10.80 -1.95 -27.87
N THR A 48 -9.81 -1.75 -27.00
CA THR A 48 -8.87 -0.63 -27.08
C THR A 48 -7.45 -1.07 -26.73
N THR A 49 -6.47 -0.22 -27.02
CA THR A 49 -5.07 -0.47 -26.68
C THR A 49 -4.74 0.09 -25.29
N LEU A 50 -3.70 -0.44 -24.64
CA LEU A 50 -3.20 0.07 -23.36
C LEU A 50 -2.92 1.58 -23.43
N LYS A 51 -2.28 2.04 -24.52
CA LYS A 51 -1.98 3.46 -24.75
C LYS A 51 -3.23 4.34 -24.71
N VAL A 52 -4.30 3.92 -25.37
CA VAL A 52 -5.56 4.67 -25.42
C VAL A 52 -6.27 4.64 -24.07
N ALA A 53 -6.29 3.49 -23.40
CA ALA A 53 -6.89 3.37 -22.07
C ALA A 53 -6.17 4.25 -21.03
N ASN A 54 -4.83 4.24 -21.03
CA ASN A 54 -4.03 5.07 -20.14
C ASN A 54 -4.26 6.56 -20.40
N HIS A 55 -4.33 6.98 -21.66
CA HIS A 55 -4.65 8.37 -21.98
C HIS A 55 -6.01 8.79 -21.40
N LYS A 56 -7.04 7.94 -21.55
CA LYS A 56 -8.38 8.22 -21.00
C LYS A 56 -8.38 8.31 -19.48
N LEU A 57 -7.67 7.41 -18.78
CA LEU A 57 -7.55 7.46 -17.32
C LEU A 57 -6.80 8.71 -16.86
N CYS A 58 -5.71 9.09 -17.53
CA CYS A 58 -4.99 10.33 -17.23
C CYS A 58 -5.85 11.58 -17.44
N SER A 59 -6.69 11.61 -18.48
CA SER A 59 -7.61 12.73 -18.69
C SER A 59 -8.70 12.79 -17.61
N LEU A 60 -9.17 11.63 -17.13
CA LEU A 60 -10.22 11.56 -16.11
C LEU A 60 -9.77 12.13 -14.76
N VAL A 61 -8.51 11.91 -14.37
CA VAL A 61 -8.00 12.37 -13.07
C VAL A 61 -7.73 13.87 -12.98
N LEU A 62 -7.76 14.61 -14.09
CA LEU A 62 -7.48 16.05 -14.09
C LEU A 62 -8.50 16.84 -13.25
N GLU A 63 -9.72 16.33 -13.13
CA GLU A 63 -10.80 16.95 -12.35
C GLU A 63 -10.98 16.29 -10.97
N MET A 64 -10.10 15.35 -10.60
CA MET A 64 -10.18 14.59 -9.36
C MET A 64 -9.25 15.16 -8.28
N ASP A 65 -9.61 14.96 -7.01
CA ASP A 65 -8.71 15.23 -5.90
C ASP A 65 -7.52 14.25 -5.86
N SER A 66 -6.54 14.51 -5.00
CA SER A 66 -5.30 13.73 -4.92
C SER A 66 -5.52 12.26 -4.53
N ILE A 67 -6.53 11.96 -3.71
CA ILE A 67 -6.81 10.59 -3.24
C ILE A 67 -7.42 9.78 -4.39
N LYS A 68 -8.46 10.32 -5.04
CA LYS A 68 -9.06 9.70 -6.23
C LYS A 68 -8.04 9.54 -7.35
N THR A 69 -7.22 10.56 -7.58
CA THR A 69 -6.13 10.53 -8.56
C THR A 69 -5.14 9.41 -8.26
N GLY A 70 -4.74 9.23 -6.99
CA GLY A 70 -3.87 8.13 -6.56
C GLY A 70 -4.49 6.76 -6.85
N ALA A 71 -5.78 6.58 -6.56
CA ALA A 71 -6.50 5.33 -6.81
C ALA A 71 -6.63 5.01 -8.32
N VAL A 72 -6.97 5.99 -9.16
CA VAL A 72 -7.04 5.78 -10.62
C VAL A 72 -5.65 5.53 -11.21
N ASN A 73 -4.61 6.21 -10.72
CA ASN A 73 -3.23 5.93 -11.13
C ASN A 73 -2.76 4.54 -10.71
N ALA A 74 -3.20 4.03 -9.55
CA ALA A 74 -2.95 2.66 -9.15
C ALA A 74 -3.52 1.67 -10.18
N ILE A 75 -4.77 1.85 -10.61
CA ILE A 75 -5.40 1.05 -11.66
C ILE A 75 -4.59 1.12 -12.96
N ARG A 76 -4.21 2.34 -13.38
CA ARG A 76 -3.40 2.56 -14.58
C ARG A 76 -2.08 1.79 -14.52
N ARG A 77 -1.35 1.87 -13.41
CA ARG A 77 -0.06 1.17 -13.24
C ARG A 77 -0.23 -0.35 -13.18
N LEU A 78 -1.31 -0.84 -12.56
CA LEU A 78 -1.65 -2.26 -12.60
C LEU A 78 -1.90 -2.73 -14.03
N MET A 79 -2.61 -1.95 -14.86
CA MET A 79 -2.81 -2.28 -16.27
C MET A 79 -1.52 -2.32 -17.09
N GLU A 80 -0.51 -1.51 -16.72
CA GLU A 80 0.82 -1.49 -17.36
C GLU A 80 1.71 -2.66 -16.94
N LYS A 81 1.55 -3.14 -15.70
CA LYS A 81 2.44 -4.14 -15.08
C LYS A 81 1.89 -5.56 -15.14
N LEU A 82 0.58 -5.72 -15.02
CA LEU A 82 -0.07 -7.03 -14.96
C LEU A 82 -0.30 -7.60 -16.36
N PRO A 83 0.07 -8.87 -16.59
CA PRO A 83 -0.30 -9.54 -17.83
C PRO A 83 -1.82 -9.68 -17.92
N LEU A 84 -2.39 -9.46 -19.11
CA LEU A 84 -3.80 -9.74 -19.40
C LEU A 84 -4.13 -11.25 -19.41
N VAL A 85 -3.10 -12.09 -19.35
CA VAL A 85 -3.21 -13.54 -19.25
C VAL A 85 -3.28 -13.92 -17.77
N GLN A 86 -3.92 -15.04 -17.43
CA GLN A 86 -4.07 -15.50 -16.04
C GLN A 86 -2.74 -15.39 -15.28
N PRO A 87 -2.77 -15.01 -13.98
CA PRO A 87 -1.57 -14.95 -13.16
C PRO A 87 -0.80 -16.25 -13.33
N LEU A 88 0.49 -16.16 -13.68
CA LEU A 88 1.37 -17.32 -13.65
C LEU A 88 1.22 -17.97 -12.27
N LYS A 89 0.99 -19.29 -12.21
CA LYS A 89 0.73 -20.01 -10.95
C LYS A 89 1.74 -19.62 -9.87
N GLY A 90 1.26 -18.89 -8.85
CA GLY A 90 1.99 -18.47 -7.66
C GLY A 90 3.11 -17.47 -7.92
N CYS A 91 3.24 -16.44 -7.08
CA CYS A 91 4.47 -15.66 -7.05
C CYS A 91 5.62 -16.56 -6.56
N LYS A 92 6.68 -16.69 -7.36
CA LYS A 92 7.82 -17.56 -7.01
C LYS A 92 8.76 -16.91 -6.00
N SER A 93 8.63 -15.61 -5.77
CA SER A 93 9.47 -14.88 -4.83
C SER A 93 8.75 -13.68 -4.23
N LYS A 94 9.19 -13.23 -3.05
CA LYS A 94 8.76 -11.95 -2.48
C LYS A 94 8.98 -10.82 -3.49
N ASN A 95 10.15 -10.77 -4.13
CA ASN A 95 10.48 -9.73 -5.12
C ASN A 95 9.50 -9.64 -6.28
N GLU A 96 9.01 -10.78 -6.77
CA GLU A 96 7.97 -10.82 -7.78
C GLU A 96 6.65 -10.28 -7.25
N LEU A 97 6.25 -10.68 -6.03
CA LEU A 97 5.04 -10.22 -5.36
C LEU A 97 5.03 -8.70 -5.23
N TRP A 98 6.06 -8.11 -4.61
CA TRP A 98 6.05 -6.67 -4.38
C TRP A 98 6.29 -5.85 -5.65
N ASN A 99 7.26 -6.18 -6.52
CA ASN A 99 7.51 -5.35 -7.71
C ASN A 99 6.40 -5.43 -8.79
N THR A 100 5.70 -6.56 -8.89
CA THR A 100 4.73 -6.78 -9.98
C THR A 100 3.31 -6.41 -9.56
N TYR A 101 2.93 -6.69 -8.31
CA TYR A 101 1.54 -6.58 -7.86
C TYR A 101 1.35 -5.46 -6.83
N VAL A 102 2.25 -5.35 -5.86
CA VAL A 102 2.05 -4.45 -4.70
C VAL A 102 2.51 -3.03 -4.99
N ASP A 103 3.74 -2.87 -5.49
CA ASP A 103 4.37 -1.58 -5.73
C ASP A 103 3.54 -0.71 -6.70
N PRO A 104 3.03 -1.23 -7.84
CA PRO A 104 2.19 -0.43 -8.74
C PRO A 104 0.92 0.12 -8.07
N LEU A 105 0.36 -0.62 -7.11
CA LEU A 105 -0.81 -0.24 -6.35
C LEU A 105 -0.45 0.77 -5.24
N LEU A 106 0.47 0.39 -4.36
CA LEU A 106 0.77 1.14 -3.14
C LEU A 106 1.60 2.39 -3.39
N ASP A 107 2.53 2.38 -4.35
CA ASP A 107 3.32 3.58 -4.66
C ASP A 107 2.39 4.72 -5.14
N SER A 108 1.34 4.40 -5.90
CA SER A 108 0.39 5.42 -6.39
C SER A 108 -0.48 6.01 -5.28
N LEU A 109 -0.66 5.28 -4.18
CA LEU A 109 -1.50 5.67 -3.05
C LEU A 109 -0.71 6.32 -1.91
N LEU A 110 0.52 5.86 -1.70
CA LEU A 110 1.33 6.17 -0.52
C LEU A 110 2.54 7.05 -0.84
N SER A 111 2.98 7.11 -2.10
CA SER A 111 4.03 8.04 -2.53
C SER A 111 3.42 9.31 -3.09
N ASN A 112 4.02 10.44 -2.73
CA ASN A 112 3.72 11.74 -3.29
C ASN A 112 5.04 12.51 -3.41
N LEU A 113 5.69 12.41 -4.57
CA LEU A 113 7.00 13.02 -4.80
C LEU A 113 6.97 14.55 -4.70
N GLU A 114 5.86 15.19 -5.06
CA GLU A 114 5.70 16.64 -4.93
C GLU A 114 5.75 17.10 -3.47
N ASN A 115 5.17 16.28 -2.58
CA ASN A 115 5.23 16.46 -1.13
C ASN A 115 6.42 15.75 -0.47
N GLY A 116 7.35 15.22 -1.28
CA GLY A 116 8.53 14.50 -0.81
C GLY A 116 8.22 13.21 -0.06
N VAL A 117 7.07 12.57 -0.25
CA VAL A 117 6.75 11.26 0.37
C VAL A 117 7.06 10.13 -0.60
N HIS A 118 7.75 9.08 -0.12
CA HIS A 118 8.12 7.95 -0.95
C HIS A 118 7.99 6.61 -0.20
N LEU A 119 7.26 5.66 -0.78
CA LEU A 119 7.23 4.25 -0.40
C LEU A 119 8.49 3.55 -0.91
N ARG A 120 9.21 2.86 -0.04
CA ARG A 120 10.43 2.14 -0.41
C ARG A 120 10.43 0.72 0.14
N TRP A 121 10.98 -0.18 -0.65
CA TRP A 121 11.22 -1.57 -0.27
C TRP A 121 12.69 -1.73 0.06
N THR A 122 13.06 -1.43 1.30
CA THR A 122 14.46 -1.18 1.59
C THR A 122 15.24 -2.41 1.96
N ASN A 123 14.68 -3.50 2.53
CA ASN A 123 15.43 -4.67 3.05
C ASN A 123 16.73 -4.33 3.84
N LEU A 124 16.91 -3.07 4.22
CA LEU A 124 18.11 -2.46 4.76
C LEU A 124 17.79 -2.01 6.18
N ASN A 125 18.83 -1.98 7.01
CA ASN A 125 18.74 -1.50 8.37
C ASN A 125 18.40 -0.02 8.30
N GLY A 126 17.19 0.35 8.74
CA GLY A 126 17.01 1.70 9.25
C GLY A 126 18.07 1.92 10.32
N THR A 127 18.70 3.09 10.31
CA THR A 127 19.88 3.43 11.13
C THR A 127 19.65 3.39 12.64
N GLU A 128 18.50 2.90 13.13
CA GLU A 128 18.12 2.98 14.54
C GLU A 128 17.62 1.61 15.07
N GLN A 129 18.56 0.92 15.73
CA GLN A 129 18.37 0.11 16.96
C GLN A 129 17.54 -1.19 16.99
N GLY A 130 17.20 -1.81 15.85
CA GLY A 130 16.54 -3.15 15.85
C GLY A 130 17.25 -4.21 15.01
N SER A 131 17.30 -5.47 15.50
CA SER A 131 17.66 -6.61 14.65
C SER A 131 16.55 -6.96 13.64
N GLU A 132 15.31 -6.61 13.97
CA GLU A 132 14.12 -6.84 13.15
C GLU A 132 13.92 -5.72 12.12
N ARG A 133 13.47 -6.10 10.91
CA ARG A 133 13.41 -5.21 9.75
C ARG A 133 12.10 -5.39 8.97
N PRO A 134 11.36 -4.31 8.71
CA PRO A 134 10.22 -4.37 7.81
C PRO A 134 10.68 -4.51 6.36
N ASP A 135 9.91 -5.22 5.54
CA ASP A 135 10.18 -5.36 4.10
C ASP A 135 10.06 -4.01 3.36
N SER A 136 9.23 -3.09 3.87
CA SER A 136 9.04 -1.74 3.31
C SER A 136 8.90 -0.64 4.36
N VAL A 137 9.24 0.58 3.95
CA VAL A 137 9.21 1.81 4.75
C VAL A 137 8.67 2.95 3.88
N ILE A 138 7.72 3.72 4.41
CA ILE A 138 7.26 4.97 3.81
C ILE A 138 8.01 6.10 4.50
N SER A 139 8.74 6.93 3.77
CA SER A 139 9.56 7.99 4.36
C SER A 139 9.35 9.32 3.64
N VAL A 140 9.54 10.41 4.37
CA VAL A 140 9.68 11.75 3.79
C VAL A 140 11.13 11.93 3.32
N ILE A 141 11.31 12.44 2.11
CA ILE A 141 12.57 12.90 1.54
C ILE A 141 12.83 14.30 2.13
N MET A 142 13.95 14.45 2.82
CA MET A 142 14.41 15.73 3.33
C MET A 142 15.74 16.07 2.65
N GLN A 143 15.69 16.99 1.69
CA GLN A 143 16.85 17.39 0.89
C GLN A 143 17.47 16.19 0.14
N SER A 144 18.68 15.78 0.51
CA SER A 144 19.41 14.65 -0.07
C SER A 144 19.38 13.39 0.80
N ASP A 145 18.67 13.42 1.93
CA ASP A 145 18.59 12.33 2.90
C ASP A 145 17.15 11.89 3.17
N TRP A 146 17.02 10.71 3.78
CA TRP A 146 15.75 10.19 4.26
C TRP A 146 15.42 10.84 5.62
N GLY A 147 14.32 11.59 5.64
CA GLY A 147 13.76 12.16 6.85
C GLY A 147 12.88 11.16 7.60
N LYS A 148 11.83 11.69 8.22
CA LYS A 148 10.94 10.89 9.08
C LYS A 148 10.25 9.73 8.35
N THR A 149 10.10 8.62 9.05
CA THR A 149 9.28 7.48 8.62
C THR A 149 7.81 7.74 8.92
N LEU A 150 6.94 7.47 7.95
CA LEU A 150 5.48 7.61 8.04
C LEU A 150 4.77 6.25 8.17
N GLY A 151 5.46 5.16 7.90
CA GLY A 151 4.84 3.85 7.92
C GLY A 151 5.74 2.71 7.47
N TYR A 152 5.22 1.50 7.58
CA TYR A 152 5.93 0.25 7.37
C TYR A 152 5.06 -0.77 6.63
N GLY A 153 5.69 -1.75 6.00
CA GLY A 153 4.94 -2.87 5.45
C GLY A 153 5.73 -4.15 5.36
N GLU A 154 4.99 -5.27 5.36
CA GLU A 154 5.50 -6.63 5.29
C GLU A 154 4.89 -7.36 4.08
N ALA A 155 5.70 -8.11 3.35
CA ALA A 155 5.25 -8.91 2.21
C ALA A 155 5.59 -10.39 2.42
N LYS A 156 4.58 -11.26 2.34
CA LYS A 156 4.74 -12.70 2.51
C LYS A 156 4.29 -13.46 1.27
N ILE A 157 5.15 -14.34 0.77
CA ILE A 157 4.74 -15.36 -0.20
C ILE A 157 4.00 -16.49 0.51
N ALA A 158 3.24 -17.23 -0.26
CA ALA A 158 2.42 -18.29 0.27
C ALA A 158 3.28 -19.53 0.58
N GLU A 159 3.67 -19.70 1.84
CA GLU A 159 4.45 -20.85 2.28
C GLU A 159 3.53 -22.04 2.66
N PRO A 160 3.92 -23.29 2.33
CA PRO A 160 3.20 -24.50 2.70
C PRO A 160 3.56 -24.98 4.11
N THR A 161 3.63 -24.08 5.08
CA THR A 161 3.99 -24.38 6.47
C THR A 161 2.77 -24.39 7.38
N ASP A 162 2.71 -25.36 8.31
CA ASP A 162 1.58 -25.53 9.24
C ASP A 162 1.41 -24.33 10.20
N ASN A 163 2.45 -23.51 10.37
CA ASN A 163 2.47 -22.33 11.25
C ASN A 163 2.17 -21.00 10.53
N LYS A 164 1.59 -21.05 9.33
CA LYS A 164 1.31 -19.86 8.50
C LYS A 164 0.58 -18.74 9.24
N PHE A 165 -0.40 -19.07 10.07
CA PHE A 165 -1.17 -18.10 10.84
C PHE A 165 -0.33 -17.40 11.92
N ILE A 166 0.51 -18.16 12.63
CA ILE A 166 1.39 -17.62 13.69
C ILE A 166 2.40 -16.66 13.08
N MET A 167 2.99 -17.00 11.93
CA MET A 167 3.95 -16.13 11.25
C MET A 167 3.32 -14.82 10.75
N LEU A 168 2.10 -14.88 10.22
CA LEU A 168 1.39 -13.67 9.78
C LEU A 168 1.00 -12.78 10.95
N ALA A 169 0.52 -13.37 12.05
CA ALA A 169 0.20 -12.64 13.27
C ALA A 169 1.47 -12.01 13.88
N TRP A 170 2.61 -12.71 13.82
CA TRP A 170 3.89 -12.18 14.26
C TRP A 170 4.33 -10.97 13.44
N ASP A 171 4.28 -11.07 12.11
CA ASP A 171 4.61 -9.96 11.22
C ASP A 171 3.66 -8.75 11.44
N LEU A 172 2.39 -9.00 11.75
CA LEU A 172 1.43 -7.94 12.12
C LEU A 172 1.78 -7.29 13.47
N CYS A 173 2.13 -8.07 14.50
CA CYS A 173 2.59 -7.56 15.79
C CYS A 173 3.85 -6.69 15.64
N ARG A 174 4.78 -7.11 14.77
CA ARG A 174 5.99 -6.34 14.45
C ARG A 174 5.66 -5.00 13.79
N LEU A 175 4.74 -4.97 12.83
CA LEU A 175 4.26 -3.73 12.23
C LEU A 175 3.64 -2.78 13.28
N GLY A 176 2.86 -3.33 14.21
CA GLY A 176 2.32 -2.58 15.34
C GLY A 176 3.42 -1.99 16.23
N HIS A 177 4.46 -2.77 16.52
CA HIS A 177 5.62 -2.31 17.28
C HIS A 177 6.35 -1.17 16.54
N PHE A 178 6.71 -1.35 15.27
CA PHE A 178 7.37 -0.31 14.48
C PHE A 178 6.56 0.98 14.39
N SER A 179 5.24 0.87 14.18
CA SER A 179 4.34 2.03 14.14
C SER A 179 4.28 2.76 15.47
N LYS A 180 4.17 2.03 16.59
CA LYS A 180 4.21 2.63 17.93
C LYS A 180 5.52 3.36 18.17
N GLU A 181 6.66 2.72 17.85
CA GLU A 181 7.98 3.35 18.03
C GLU A 181 8.09 4.62 17.19
N THR A 182 7.66 4.60 15.93
CA THR A 182 7.64 5.80 15.08
C THR A 182 6.79 6.91 15.67
N ILE A 183 5.57 6.62 16.11
CA ILE A 183 4.69 7.63 16.73
C ILE A 183 5.35 8.24 17.96
N ASN A 184 5.97 7.41 18.80
CA ASN A 184 6.62 7.86 20.03
C ASN A 184 7.90 8.67 19.78
N THR A 185 8.73 8.29 18.81
CA THR A 185 10.06 8.89 18.60
C THR A 185 10.05 10.07 17.63
N THR A 186 9.15 10.07 16.63
CA THR A 186 9.19 11.04 15.52
C THR A 186 8.14 12.16 15.60
N ASN A 187 7.39 12.24 16.73
CA ASN A 187 6.27 13.18 16.92
C ASN A 187 5.23 13.13 15.78
N ASN A 188 5.09 11.97 15.15
CA ASN A 188 4.08 11.73 14.13
C ASN A 188 2.74 11.44 14.81
N LYS A 189 1.67 12.10 14.35
CA LYS A 189 0.31 11.88 14.86
C LYS A 189 -0.23 10.47 14.54
N SER A 190 0.31 9.86 13.49
CA SER A 190 -0.12 8.56 12.99
C SER A 190 1.02 7.86 12.23
N SER A 191 0.89 6.54 12.09
CA SER A 191 1.75 5.70 11.25
C SER A 191 0.86 4.77 10.44
N ILE A 192 1.19 4.57 9.17
CA ILE A 192 0.47 3.62 8.30
C ILE A 192 1.22 2.29 8.32
N SER A 193 0.49 1.19 8.45
CA SER A 193 1.06 -0.16 8.31
C SER A 193 0.23 -1.00 7.36
N PHE A 194 0.89 -1.77 6.51
CA PHE A 194 0.22 -2.70 5.60
C PHE A 194 0.92 -4.05 5.58
N GLN A 195 0.13 -5.11 5.38
CA GLN A 195 0.64 -6.46 5.23
C GLN A 195 0.07 -7.05 3.94
N VAL A 196 0.95 -7.52 3.05
CA VAL A 196 0.56 -8.20 1.83
C VAL A 196 0.89 -9.68 1.92
N LYS A 197 -0.05 -10.50 1.48
CA LYS A 197 0.09 -11.95 1.48
C LYS A 197 -0.37 -12.51 0.14
N ASP A 198 0.47 -13.35 -0.46
CA ASP A 198 0.06 -14.18 -1.60
C ASP A 198 -0.86 -15.32 -1.15
N SER A 199 -1.90 -15.61 -1.94
CA SER A 199 -2.84 -16.70 -1.71
C SER A 199 -2.41 -17.92 -2.54
N LEU A 200 -2.19 -19.07 -1.88
CA LEU A 200 -2.15 -20.35 -2.61
C LEU A 200 -3.54 -20.56 -3.21
N SER A 201 -3.64 -20.53 -4.53
CA SER A 201 -4.81 -21.00 -5.29
C SER A 201 -4.94 -22.51 -5.19
#